data_AF-A0A3B9JDC0-F1
#
_entry.id   AF-A0A3B9JDC0-F1
#
_cell.length_a   1.000
_cell.length_b   1.000
_cell.length_c   1.000
_cell.angle_alpha   90.00
_cell.angle_beta   90.00
_cell.angle_gamma   90.00
#
_symmetry.space_group_name_H-M   'P 1'
#
loop_
_entity.id
_entity.type
_entity.pdbx_description
1 polymer ?
#
loop_
_entity_poly.entity_id
_entity_poly.type
_entity_poly.pdbx_seq_one_letter_code
_entity_poly.pdbx_strand_id
1 'polypeptide(L)' 'YPSDLIVGQILNVRKRDSDIFQQASIQPVVDFSSLKIVLILTDFRPVDISPLIPVP' A
#
# COMPACT_ATOMS: atom_id res chain seq x y z
N TYR A 1 5.53 -6.80 -4.56
CA TYR A 1 5.12 -5.75 -5.52
C TYR A 1 6.37 -5.04 -6.03
N PRO A 2 6.36 -4.48 -7.25
CA PRO A 2 7.45 -3.64 -7.74
C PRO A 2 7.56 -2.36 -6.90
N SER A 3 8.78 -1.82 -6.74
CA SER A 3 9.00 -0.55 -6.04
C SER A 3 8.47 0.64 -6.85
N ASP A 4 8.31 1.79 -6.19
CA ASP A 4 8.06 3.09 -6.82
C ASP A 4 6.74 3.23 -7.60
N LEU A 5 5.79 2.31 -7.42
CA LEU A 5 4.42 2.49 -7.90
C LEU A 5 3.67 3.51 -7.05
N ILE A 6 3.10 4.52 -7.71
CA ILE A 6 2.23 5.49 -7.06
C ILE A 6 0.91 4.82 -6.69
N VAL A 7 0.62 4.73 -5.40
CA VAL A 7 -0.63 4.14 -4.88
C VAL A 7 -1.72 5.21 -4.73
N GLY A 8 -1.39 6.34 -4.11
CA GLY A 8 -2.37 7.36 -3.76
C GLY A 8 -1.86 8.41 -2.79
N GLN A 9 -2.79 9.18 -2.23
CA GLN A 9 -2.52 10.25 -1.26
C GLN A 9 -3.04 9.87 0.12
N ILE A 10 -2.31 10.24 1.17
CA ILE A 10 -2.74 10.01 2.56
C ILE A 10 -3.84 11.00 2.92
N LEU A 11 -5.00 10.50 3.36
CA LEU A 11 -6.11 11.32 3.85
C LEU A 11 -6.03 11.55 5.36
N ASN A 12 -5.65 10.52 6.11
CA ASN A 12 -5.53 10.58 7.57
C ASN A 12 -4.50 9.55 8.05
N VAL A 13 -3.78 9.87 9.13
CA VAL A 13 -2.89 8.94 9.83
C VAL A 13 -3.40 8.79 11.26
N ARG A 14 -3.71 7.55 11.63
CA ARG A 14 -4.06 7.17 12.99
C ARG A 14 -2.82 6.62 13.68
N LYS A 15 -2.42 7.33 14.74
CA LYS A 15 -1.33 6.94 15.64
C LYS A 15 -1.84 6.99 17.07
N ARG A 16 -1.55 5.95 17.86
CA ARG A 16 -1.75 5.94 19.31
C ARG A 16 -0.40 5.67 19.97
N ASP A 17 -0.18 6.24 21.14
CA ASP A 17 1.10 6.15 21.83
C ASP A 17 1.47 4.72 22.25
N SER A 18 0.47 3.84 22.41
CA SER A 18 0.64 2.43 22.72
C SER A 18 0.78 1.52 21.50
N ASP A 19 0.52 2.02 20.28
CA ASP A 19 0.50 1.19 19.09
C ASP A 19 1.91 1.05 18.52
N ILE A 20 2.34 -0.20 18.28
CA ILE A 20 3.62 -0.53 17.63
C ILE A 20 3.60 -0.27 16.11
N PHE A 21 2.42 -0.03 15.53
CA PHE A 21 2.23 0.26 14.11
C PHE A 21 1.33 1.49 13.92
N GLN A 22 1.49 2.18 12.80
CA GLN A 22 0.61 3.29 12.41
C GLN A 22 -0.30 2.85 11.26
N GLN A 23 -1.50 3.40 11.20
CA GLN A 23 -2.45 3.13 10.13
C GLN A 23 -2.79 4.41 9.40
N ALA A 24 -2.88 4.36 8.07
CA ALA A 24 -3.29 5.50 7.26
C ALA A 24 -4.45 5.11 6.34
N SER A 25 -5.38 6.06 6.15
CA SER A 25 -6.39 5.97 5.09
C SER A 25 -5.82 6.63 3.84
N ILE A 26 -5.87 5.93 2.70
CA ILE A 26 -5.30 6.38 1.43
C ILE A 26 -6.42 6.61 0.41
N GLN A 27 -6.41 7.77 -0.24
CA GLN A 27 -7.17 8.02 -1.46
C GLN A 27 -6.38 7.49 -2.66
N PRO A 28 -6.86 6.46 -3.36
CA PRO A 28 -6.17 5.96 -4.54
C PRO A 28 -6.08 7.04 -5.63
N VAL A 29 -4.96 7.05 -6.36
CA VAL A 29 -4.79 7.91 -7.54
C VAL A 29 -5.53 7.36 -8.77
N VAL A 30 -5.87 6.07 -8.74
CA VAL A 30 -6.60 5.36 -9.80
C VAL A 30 -8.07 5.23 -9.40
N ASP A 31 -8.97 5.58 -10.32
CA ASP A 31 -10.39 5.24 -10.19
C ASP A 31 -10.60 3.77 -10.58
N PHE A 32 -10.69 2.90 -9.56
CA PHE A 32 -10.91 1.48 -9.75
C PHE A 32 -12.35 1.12 -10.17
N SER A 33 -13.30 2.06 -10.12
CA SER A 33 -14.67 1.81 -10.57
C SER A 33 -14.79 1.75 -12.10
N SER A 34 -13.80 2.29 -12.82
CA SER A 34 -13.87 2.50 -14.27
C SER A 34 -12.59 2.08 -15.02
N LEU A 35 -12.06 0.89 -14.71
CA LEU A 35 -10.87 0.37 -15.38
C LEU A 35 -11.16 -0.03 -16.84
N LYS A 36 -10.30 0.42 -17.76
CA LYS A 36 -10.36 0.06 -19.18
C LYS A 36 -9.22 -0.87 -19.61
N ILE A 37 -8.01 -0.63 -19.12
CA ILE A 37 -6.79 -1.35 -19.46
C ILE A 37 -6.00 -1.56 -18.16
N VAL A 38 -5.35 -2.72 -18.02
CA VAL A 38 -4.48 -3.05 -16.89
C VAL A 38 -3.14 -3.54 -17.43
N LEU A 39 -2.05 -3.10 -16.81
CA LEU A 39 -0.70 -3.57 -17.07
C LEU A 39 -0.31 -4.62 -16.01
N ILE A 40 0.13 -5.80 -16.46
CA ILE A 40 0.63 -6.85 -15.57
C ILE A 40 2.16 -6.78 -15.57
N LEU A 41 2.74 -6.56 -14.39
CA LEU A 41 4.19 -6.51 -14.19
C LEU A 41 4.65 -7.82 -13.55
N THR A 42 5.47 -8.59 -14.25
CA THR A 42 5.96 -9.91 -13.79
C THR A 42 7.45 -9.92 -13.42
N ASP A 43 8.26 -9.06 -14.03
CA ASP A 43 9.70 -8.98 -13.79
C ASP A 43 10.04 -7.84 -12.81
N PHE A 44 9.98 -8.14 -11.51
CA PHE A 44 10.41 -7.22 -10.46
C PHE A 44 10.99 -7.99 -9.27
N ARG A 45 11.86 -7.33 -8.50
CA ARG A 45 12.38 -7.87 -7.23
C ARG A 45 11.41 -7.53 -6.09
N PRO A 46 10.81 -8.51 -5.40
CA PRO A 46 9.92 -8.23 -4.28
C PRO A 46 10.66 -7.64 -3.08
N VAL A 47 10.02 -6.69 -2.39
CA VAL A 47 10.48 -6.22 -1.08
C VAL A 47 10.01 -7.21 -0.01
N ASP A 48 10.87 -7.53 0.96
CA ASP A 48 10.50 -8.34 2.12
C ASP A 48 9.62 -7.53 3.08
N ILE A 49 8.37 -7.96 3.22
CA ILE A 49 7.37 -7.36 4.10
C ILE A 49 6.99 -8.28 5.27
N SER A 50 7.70 -9.40 5.46
CA SER A 50 7.46 -10.32 6.57
C SER A 50 7.44 -9.63 7.94
N PRO A 51 8.30 -8.63 8.24
CA PRO A 51 8.27 -7.91 9.51
C PRO A 51 7.00 -7.07 9.76
N LEU A 52 6.23 -6.77 8.71
CA LEU A 52 4.98 -5.99 8.81
C LEU A 52 3.75 -6.87 9.07
N ILE A 53 3.91 -8.19 9.02
CA ILE A 53 2.84 -9.14 9.30
C ILE A 53 2.91 -9.51 10.78
N PRO A 54 1.88 -9.20 11.59
CA PRO A 54 1.86 -9.60 12.99
C PRO A 54 1.95 -11.13 13.11
N VAL A 55 2.90 -11.61 13.92
CA VAL A 55 2.99 -13.03 14.29
C VAL A 55 1.94 -13.30 15.39
N PRO A 56 1.21 -14.44 15.36
CA PRO A 56 0.19 -14.77 16.35
C PRO A 56 0.69 -14.80 17.80
#